data_AF-A0A354GHB0-F1
#
_entry.id   AF-A0A354GHB0-F1
#
_cell.length_a   1.000
_cell.length_b   1.000
_cell.length_c   1.000
_cell.angle_alpha   90.00
_cell.angle_beta   90.00
_cell.angle_gamma   90.00
#
_symmetry.space_group_name_H-M   'P 1'
#
loop_
_entity.id
_entity.type
_entity.pdbx_description
1 polymer ?
#
loop_
_entity_poly.entity_id
_entity_poly.type
_entity_poly.pdbx_seq_one_letter_code
_entity_poly.pdbx_strand_id
1 'polypeptide(L)'
;MILCFSDGVATLSSLAVTKNTPVFIVNTKTEAAHDKWNTIAEQTKGSCLNLNRMSLQQSLHSLRNLNLSYLGYRSASANMEVYRAQSSQGPSNFSVTGKGFLQGEKITLLFGFGEQVVKEVSLTLQKNTEEELPIQRIWTKNKVQTLLKEEKRNQKEILHTAIQYGLVTD
;
A
#
# COMPACT_ATOMS: atom_id res chain seq x y z
N MET A 1 -2.50 0.43 23.09
CA MET A 1 -3.43 0.36 21.94
C MET A 1 -4.63 1.25 22.24
N ILE A 2 -5.10 2.01 21.26
CA ILE A 2 -6.29 2.86 21.34
C ILE A 2 -7.30 2.34 20.32
N LEU A 3 -8.56 2.19 20.73
CA LEU A 3 -9.68 1.89 19.83
C LEU A 3 -10.53 3.16 19.68
N CYS A 4 -10.61 3.68 18.47
CA CYS A 4 -11.42 4.84 18.13
C CYS A 4 -12.66 4.37 17.38
N PHE A 5 -13.84 4.56 17.98
CA PHE A 5 -15.12 4.28 17.33
C PHE A 5 -15.66 5.58 16.75
N SER A 6 -15.83 5.63 15.44
CA SER A 6 -16.29 6.82 14.73
C SER A 6 -17.27 6.43 13.64
N ASP A 7 -18.24 7.31 13.38
CA ASP A 7 -19.12 7.18 12.21
C ASP A 7 -18.41 7.59 10.90
N GLY A 8 -17.13 7.95 10.96
CA GLY A 8 -16.25 8.12 9.80
C GLY A 8 -16.13 9.56 9.28
N VAL A 9 -16.91 10.50 9.81
CA VAL A 9 -16.88 11.91 9.37
C VAL A 9 -15.85 12.69 10.16
N ALA A 10 -14.74 13.04 9.52
CA ALA A 10 -13.69 13.87 10.14
C ALA A 10 -13.99 15.37 9.90
N THR A 11 -14.84 15.98 10.71
CA THR A 11 -15.30 17.37 10.54
C THR A 11 -14.40 18.44 11.19
N LEU A 12 -13.52 18.07 12.12
CA LEU A 12 -12.67 19.02 12.86
C LEU A 12 -11.16 18.72 12.74
N SER A 13 -10.37 19.72 13.15
CA SER A 13 -8.92 19.83 12.94
C SER A 13 -8.10 18.65 13.49
N SER A 14 -6.86 18.56 12.99
CA SER A 14 -5.87 17.48 13.17
C SER A 14 -6.00 16.67 14.46
N LEU A 15 -6.27 15.36 14.33
CA LEU A 15 -6.16 14.42 15.43
C LEU A 15 -4.67 14.24 15.78
N ALA A 16 -4.22 14.83 16.88
CA ALA A 16 -2.86 14.69 17.36
C ALA A 16 -2.73 13.37 18.13
N VAL A 17 -2.39 12.28 17.45
CA VAL A 17 -2.07 11.00 18.11
C VAL A 17 -0.55 10.87 18.27
N THR A 18 -0.10 10.46 19.44
CA THR A 18 1.29 10.04 19.67
C THR A 18 1.64 8.81 18.83
N LYS A 19 2.72 8.90 18.03
CA LYS A 19 3.21 7.83 17.12
C LYS A 19 3.48 6.47 17.77
N ASN A 20 3.67 6.41 19.09
CA ASN A 20 4.09 5.19 19.79
C ASN A 20 2.93 4.28 20.25
N THR A 21 1.67 4.70 20.10
CA THR A 21 0.52 3.89 20.53
C THR A 21 -0.33 3.50 19.32
N PRO A 22 -0.47 2.20 18.98
CA PRO A 22 -1.34 1.74 17.90
C PRO A 22 -2.77 2.22 18.04
N VAL A 23 -3.27 2.92 17.02
CA VAL A 23 -4.66 3.37 16.92
C VAL A 23 -5.40 2.54 15.89
N PHE A 24 -6.45 1.86 16.34
CA PHE A 24 -7.39 1.18 15.46
C PHE A 24 -8.67 1.99 15.35
N ILE A 25 -9.08 2.28 14.13
CA ILE A 25 -10.27 3.08 13.84
C ILE A 25 -11.38 2.14 13.40
N VAL A 26 -12.44 2.04 14.19
CA VAL A 26 -13.59 1.19 13.93
C VAL A 26 -14.72 2.07 13.40
N ASN A 27 -15.22 1.76 12.21
CA ASN A 27 -16.33 2.50 11.59
C ASN A 27 -17.38 1.58 10.97
N THR A 28 -18.57 2.15 10.77
CA THR A 28 -19.77 1.49 10.24
C THR A 28 -20.38 2.27 9.07
N LYS A 29 -19.61 3.12 8.37
CA LYS A 29 -20.08 3.83 7.17
C LYS A 29 -19.21 3.52 5.95
N THR A 30 -19.85 3.43 4.79
CA THR A 30 -19.20 3.19 3.49
C THR A 30 -18.39 4.39 2.99
N GLU A 31 -18.80 5.60 3.35
CA GLU A 31 -18.27 6.91 2.90
C GLU A 31 -17.41 7.62 3.96
N ALA A 32 -16.80 6.88 4.88
CA ALA A 32 -15.85 7.47 5.83
C ALA A 32 -14.66 8.12 5.08
N ALA A 33 -13.99 9.10 5.71
CA ALA A 33 -12.74 9.69 5.21
C ALA A 33 -11.58 8.67 5.25
N HIS A 34 -11.68 7.62 4.42
CA HIS A 34 -10.84 6.43 4.44
C HIS A 34 -9.36 6.79 4.39
N ASP A 35 -8.96 7.71 3.52
CA ASP A 35 -7.56 8.04 3.33
C ASP A 35 -6.94 8.72 4.56
N LYS A 36 -7.68 9.64 5.21
CA LYS A 36 -7.22 10.32 6.43
C LYS A 36 -7.12 9.35 7.60
N TRP A 37 -8.13 8.51 7.78
CA TRP A 37 -8.14 7.53 8.86
C TRP A 37 -7.12 6.42 8.66
N ASN A 38 -6.98 5.89 7.44
CA ASN A 38 -5.95 4.92 7.09
C ASN A 38 -4.57 5.48 7.35
N THR A 39 -4.32 6.74 6.96
CA THR A 39 -3.04 7.41 7.22
C THR A 39 -2.72 7.48 8.71
N ILE A 40 -3.67 7.88 9.55
CA ILE A 40 -3.45 7.97 11.01
C ILE A 40 -3.22 6.58 11.63
N ALA A 41 -4.02 5.59 11.23
CA ALA A 41 -3.88 4.23 11.69
C ALA A 41 -2.51 3.65 11.30
N GLU A 42 -2.09 3.82 10.04
CA GLU A 42 -0.77 3.38 9.54
C GLU A 42 0.39 4.06 10.28
N GLN A 43 0.33 5.39 10.46
CA GLN A 43 1.36 6.16 11.18
C GLN A 43 1.53 5.74 12.64
N THR A 44 0.48 5.17 13.24
CA THR A 44 0.49 4.71 14.63
C THR A 44 0.73 3.22 14.76
N LYS A 45 0.91 2.48 13.65
CA LYS A 45 1.02 1.00 13.62
C LYS A 45 -0.29 0.26 13.97
N GLY A 46 -1.44 0.88 13.70
CA GLY A 46 -2.76 0.26 13.78
C GLY A 46 -3.42 0.07 12.41
N SER A 47 -4.74 -0.15 12.38
CA SER A 47 -5.52 -0.35 11.14
C SER A 47 -6.94 0.21 11.27
N CYS A 48 -7.53 0.60 10.15
CA CYS A 48 -8.97 0.84 10.07
C CYS A 48 -9.74 -0.48 9.92
N LEU A 49 -10.84 -0.63 10.67
CA LEU A 49 -11.77 -1.75 10.61
C LEU A 49 -13.14 -1.22 10.20
N ASN A 50 -13.58 -1.55 8.98
CA ASN A 50 -14.91 -1.19 8.50
C ASN A 50 -15.86 -2.37 8.71
N LEU A 51 -16.72 -2.28 9.71
CA LEU A 51 -17.65 -3.35 10.08
C LEU A 51 -18.81 -3.54 9.08
N ASN A 52 -19.00 -2.65 8.10
CA ASN A 52 -19.90 -2.91 6.97
C ASN A 52 -19.26 -3.76 5.88
N ARG A 53 -17.92 -3.84 5.85
CA ARG A 53 -17.15 -4.57 4.83
C ARG A 53 -16.45 -5.81 5.39
N MET A 54 -16.40 -5.94 6.71
CA MET A 54 -15.72 -7.04 7.41
C MET A 54 -16.66 -7.66 8.43
N SER A 55 -16.63 -8.99 8.55
CA SER A 55 -17.32 -9.66 9.64
C SER A 55 -16.67 -9.33 11.00
N LEU A 56 -17.42 -9.52 12.09
CA LEU A 56 -16.87 -9.37 13.44
C LEU A 56 -15.64 -10.27 13.66
N GLN A 57 -15.67 -11.49 13.14
CA GLN A 57 -14.56 -12.44 13.24
C GLN A 57 -13.32 -11.96 12.48
N GLN A 58 -13.49 -11.42 11.26
CA GLN A 58 -12.39 -10.82 10.49
C GLN A 58 -11.81 -9.59 11.20
N SER A 59 -12.66 -8.78 11.81
CA SER A 59 -12.26 -7.57 12.53
C SER A 59 -11.47 -7.91 13.80
N LEU A 60 -11.93 -8.90 14.57
CA LEU A 60 -11.20 -9.41 15.73
C LEU A 60 -9.88 -10.07 15.33
N HIS A 61 -9.84 -10.76 14.19
CA HIS A 61 -8.59 -11.31 13.65
C HIS A 61 -7.58 -10.20 13.33
N SER A 62 -8.00 -9.13 12.63
CA SER A 62 -7.12 -7.97 12.33
C SER A 62 -6.67 -7.21 13.57
N LEU A 63 -7.46 -7.19 14.65
CA LEU A 63 -7.05 -6.60 15.93
C LEU A 63 -5.94 -7.43 16.62
N ARG A 64 -6.00 -8.75 16.47
CA ARG A 64 -5.05 -9.69 17.11
C ARG A 64 -3.80 -9.90 16.26
N ASN A 65 -3.95 -9.81 14.95
CA ASN A 65 -2.89 -10.05 13.97
C ASN A 65 -2.65 -8.76 13.19
N LEU A 66 -1.67 -7.98 13.67
CA LEU A 66 -1.21 -6.81 12.95
C LEU A 66 -0.64 -7.25 11.59
N ASN A 67 -1.33 -6.85 10.52
CA ASN A 67 -0.88 -7.12 9.16
C ASN A 67 0.43 -6.36 8.90
N LEU A 68 1.43 -7.05 8.36
CA LEU A 68 2.68 -6.42 7.99
C LEU A 68 2.47 -5.48 6.79
N SER A 69 2.90 -4.24 6.92
CA SER A 69 2.92 -3.30 5.80
C SER A 69 4.12 -3.55 4.91
N TYR A 70 3.94 -3.36 3.60
CA TYR A 70 5.05 -3.32 2.65
C TYR A 70 5.81 -2.00 2.82
N LEU A 71 7.10 -2.10 3.14
CA LEU A 71 7.96 -0.94 3.44
C LEU A 71 8.87 -0.56 2.26
N GLY A 72 8.98 -1.42 1.25
CA GLY A 72 9.83 -1.20 0.09
C GLY A 72 10.62 -2.46 -0.27
N TYR A 73 11.70 -2.26 -1.03
CA TYR A 73 12.55 -3.34 -1.51
C TYR A 73 14.02 -2.95 -1.49
N ARG A 74 14.90 -3.95 -1.55
CA ARG A 74 16.33 -3.82 -1.79
C ARG A 74 16.71 -4.68 -3.00
N SER A 75 17.51 -4.11 -3.88
CA SER A 75 18.05 -4.79 -5.07
C SER A 75 19.47 -4.30 -5.36
N ALA A 76 20.23 -5.09 -6.11
CA ALA A 76 21.57 -4.69 -6.57
C ALA A 76 21.50 -3.74 -7.78
N SER A 77 20.44 -3.85 -8.59
CA SER A 77 20.19 -2.99 -9.74
C SER A 77 19.80 -1.57 -9.34
N ALA A 78 20.56 -0.59 -9.81
CA ALA A 78 20.31 0.83 -9.58
C ALA A 78 19.04 1.36 -10.26
N ASN A 79 18.59 0.70 -11.35
CA ASN A 79 17.49 1.16 -12.19
C ASN A 79 16.20 0.36 -11.98
N MET A 80 16.13 -0.45 -10.92
CA MET A 80 14.92 -1.20 -10.64
C MET A 80 13.83 -0.23 -10.15
N GLU A 81 12.61 -0.41 -10.65
CA GLU A 81 11.44 0.32 -10.19
C GLU A 81 10.39 -0.68 -9.75
N VAL A 82 9.99 -0.68 -8.48
CA VAL A 82 9.01 -1.65 -7.94
C VAL A 82 7.88 -0.92 -7.24
N TYR A 83 6.65 -1.23 -7.66
CA TYR A 83 5.42 -0.63 -7.13
C TYR A 83 4.46 -1.72 -6.65
N ARG A 84 3.84 -1.49 -5.50
CA ARG A 84 2.81 -2.37 -4.95
C ARG A 84 1.52 -2.24 -5.76
N ALA A 85 0.88 -3.37 -6.06
CA ALA A 85 -0.47 -3.38 -6.59
C ALA A 85 -1.47 -2.94 -5.53
N GLN A 86 -2.34 -1.99 -5.86
CA GLN A 86 -3.53 -1.68 -5.07
C GLN A 86 -4.48 -2.88 -5.17
N SER A 87 -4.50 -3.74 -4.16
CA SER A 87 -5.41 -4.89 -4.14
C SER A 87 -6.85 -4.39 -4.02
N SER A 88 -7.73 -4.75 -4.96
CA SER A 88 -9.16 -4.49 -4.85
C SER A 88 -9.87 -5.39 -3.83
N GLN A 89 -9.20 -6.44 -3.35
CA GLN A 89 -9.80 -7.45 -2.47
C GLN A 89 -8.90 -7.80 -1.28
N GLY A 90 -9.10 -7.05 -0.18
CA GLY A 90 -8.74 -7.48 1.17
C GLY A 90 -7.24 -7.55 1.52
N PRO A 91 -6.93 -7.79 2.82
CA PRO A 91 -5.56 -7.83 3.33
C PRO A 91 -4.73 -9.05 2.89
N SER A 92 -5.32 -10.02 2.17
CA SER A 92 -4.68 -11.32 1.90
C SER A 92 -3.96 -11.44 0.55
N ASN A 93 -4.12 -10.49 -0.39
CA ASN A 93 -3.54 -10.59 -1.73
C ASN A 93 -2.47 -9.51 -1.94
N PHE A 94 -1.25 -9.74 -1.43
CA PHE A 94 -0.10 -8.88 -1.71
C PHE A 94 0.46 -9.16 -3.10
N SER A 95 0.67 -8.11 -3.90
CA SER A 95 1.32 -8.19 -5.21
C SER A 95 2.17 -6.94 -5.47
N VAL A 96 3.28 -7.13 -6.17
CA VAL A 96 4.17 -6.07 -6.65
C VAL A 96 4.45 -6.28 -8.12
N THR A 97 4.62 -5.17 -8.85
CA THR A 97 5.11 -5.17 -10.21
C THR A 97 6.38 -4.35 -10.28
N GLY A 98 7.32 -4.76 -11.12
CA GLY A 98 8.59 -4.05 -11.26
C GLY A 98 9.11 -4.00 -12.69
N LYS A 99 10.01 -3.04 -12.94
CA LYS A 99 10.68 -2.79 -14.20
C LYS A 99 12.19 -2.68 -13.96
N GLY A 100 12.98 -3.11 -14.93
CA GLY A 100 14.44 -2.96 -14.89
C GLY A 100 15.19 -4.03 -14.09
N PHE A 101 14.59 -5.22 -13.90
CA PHE A 101 15.26 -6.34 -13.25
C PHE A 101 16.26 -7.02 -14.19
N LEU A 102 17.37 -7.51 -13.64
CA LEU A 102 18.30 -8.39 -14.35
C LEU A 102 17.94 -9.87 -14.12
N GLN A 103 18.13 -10.72 -15.12
CA GLN A 103 17.86 -12.14 -14.98
C GLN A 103 18.78 -12.75 -13.91
N GLY A 104 18.19 -13.51 -12.98
CA GLY A 104 18.92 -14.10 -11.86
C GLY A 104 19.19 -13.13 -10.71
N GLU A 105 18.72 -11.89 -10.79
CA GLU A 105 18.87 -10.91 -9.72
C GLU A 105 18.02 -11.28 -8.49
N LYS A 106 18.60 -11.04 -7.31
CA LYS A 106 17.92 -11.19 -6.04
C LYS A 106 17.29 -9.86 -5.63
N ILE A 107 15.96 -9.86 -5.49
CA ILE A 107 15.21 -8.78 -4.85
C ILE A 107 14.83 -9.20 -3.43
N THR A 108 14.92 -8.26 -2.48
CA THR A 108 14.46 -8.46 -1.11
C THR A 108 13.33 -7.49 -0.81
N LEU A 109 12.13 -8.02 -0.57
CA LEU A 109 10.95 -7.25 -0.18
C LEU A 109 10.94 -7.07 1.35
N LEU A 110 10.69 -5.84 1.80
CA LEU A 110 10.74 -5.46 3.21
C LEU A 110 9.32 -5.28 3.76
N PHE A 111 9.04 -5.89 4.91
CA PHE A 111 7.75 -5.83 5.57
C PHE A 111 7.90 -5.47 7.05
N GLY A 112 6.96 -4.69 7.57
CA GLY A 112 6.95 -4.30 8.99
C GLY A 112 5.97 -3.20 9.34
N PHE A 113 6.34 -2.38 10.33
CA PHE A 113 5.45 -1.42 10.99
C PHE A 113 6.09 -0.04 11.06
N GLY A 114 5.46 0.96 10.44
CA GLY A 114 6.07 2.28 10.26
C GLY A 114 7.38 2.14 9.48
N GLU A 115 8.50 2.56 10.07
CA GLU A 115 9.83 2.47 9.45
C GLU A 115 10.60 1.20 9.86
N GLN A 116 10.05 0.41 10.79
CA GLN A 116 10.73 -0.77 11.32
C GLN A 116 10.48 -1.99 10.43
N VAL A 117 11.53 -2.51 9.81
CA VAL A 117 11.53 -3.81 9.12
C VAL A 117 11.52 -4.94 10.16
N VAL A 118 10.59 -5.88 10.02
CA VAL A 118 10.49 -7.07 10.90
C VAL A 118 10.47 -8.38 10.12
N LYS A 119 10.24 -8.32 8.81
CA LYS A 119 10.30 -9.48 7.91
C LYS A 119 10.89 -9.07 6.57
N GLU A 120 11.82 -9.88 6.09
CA GLU A 120 12.40 -9.75 4.76
C GLU A 120 12.07 -10.99 3.94
N VAL A 121 11.64 -10.80 2.69
CA VAL A 121 11.33 -11.89 1.75
C VAL A 121 12.23 -11.73 0.54
N SER A 122 13.23 -12.60 0.44
CA SER A 122 14.15 -12.65 -0.69
C SER A 122 13.63 -13.55 -1.81
N LEU A 123 13.68 -13.07 -3.04
CA LEU A 123 13.26 -13.80 -4.24
C LEU A 123 14.32 -13.63 -5.33
N THR A 124 14.59 -14.70 -6.07
CA THR A 124 15.42 -14.62 -7.29
C THR A 124 14.49 -14.51 -8.49
N LEU A 125 14.62 -13.43 -9.25
CA LEU A 125 13.78 -13.18 -10.42
C LEU A 125 14.34 -13.95 -11.62
N GLN A 126 13.49 -14.76 -12.23
CA GLN A 126 13.78 -15.45 -13.47
C GLN A 126 12.86 -14.92 -14.56
N LYS A 127 13.36 -14.89 -15.79
CA LYS A 127 12.52 -14.52 -16.94
C LYS A 127 11.47 -15.62 -17.12
N ASN A 128 10.19 -15.26 -16.99
CA ASN A 128 9.12 -16.13 -17.44
C ASN A 128 8.93 -15.96 -18.96
N THR A 129 8.66 -17.05 -19.67
CA THR A 129 8.44 -17.08 -21.12
C THR A 129 6.96 -17.07 -21.52
N GLU A 130 6.04 -17.07 -20.55
CA GLU A 130 4.60 -17.02 -20.82
C GLU A 130 4.12 -15.57 -21.06
N GLU A 131 3.51 -15.33 -22.22
CA GLU A 131 3.13 -14.00 -22.74
C GLU A 131 1.79 -13.44 -22.24
N GLU A 132 1.16 -14.01 -21.21
CA GLU A 132 -0.30 -13.87 -21.07
C GLU A 132 -0.84 -12.71 -20.22
N LEU A 133 -0.01 -11.98 -19.45
CA LEU A 133 -0.51 -10.88 -18.62
C LEU A 133 -0.06 -9.50 -19.12
N PRO A 134 -0.93 -8.47 -19.09
CA PRO A 134 -0.57 -7.10 -19.44
C PRO A 134 0.24 -6.42 -18.32
N ILE A 135 1.37 -7.04 -17.93
CA ILE A 135 2.22 -6.67 -16.79
C ILE A 135 2.68 -5.21 -16.93
N GLN A 136 3.00 -4.77 -18.15
CA GLN A 136 3.36 -3.38 -18.44
C GLN A 136 2.26 -2.42 -18.00
N ARG A 137 0.99 -2.69 -18.40
CA ARG A 137 -0.15 -1.85 -18.03
C ARG A 137 -0.40 -1.84 -16.53
N ILE A 138 -0.24 -3.00 -15.87
CA ILE A 138 -0.37 -3.11 -14.40
C ILE A 138 0.73 -2.31 -13.70
N TRP A 139 1.98 -2.43 -14.14
CA TRP A 139 3.10 -1.65 -13.64
C TRP A 139 2.86 -0.14 -13.79
N THR A 140 2.43 0.32 -14.96
CA THR A 140 2.22 1.74 -15.17
C THR A 140 1.10 2.29 -14.29
N LYS A 141 -0.02 1.55 -14.12
CA LYS A 141 -1.09 1.93 -13.19
C LYS A 141 -0.58 2.05 -11.76
N ASN A 142 0.17 1.05 -11.28
CA ASN A 142 0.72 1.05 -9.92
C ASN A 142 1.71 2.20 -9.70
N LYS A 143 2.54 2.53 -10.70
CA LYS A 143 3.46 3.67 -10.67
C LYS A 143 2.69 4.98 -10.53
N VAL A 144 1.75 5.25 -11.44
CA VAL A 144 0.94 6.49 -11.43
C VAL A 144 0.21 6.65 -10.11
N GLN A 145 -0.46 5.60 -9.62
CA GLN A 145 -1.16 5.62 -8.33
C GLN A 145 -0.23 5.90 -7.14
N THR A 146 1.00 5.39 -7.19
CA THR A 146 2.00 5.69 -6.15
C THR A 146 2.42 7.15 -6.21
N LEU A 147 2.68 7.68 -7.41
CA LEU A 147 3.09 9.07 -7.61
C LEU A 147 1.98 10.07 -7.24
N LEU A 148 0.70 9.72 -7.46
CA LEU A 148 -0.46 10.54 -7.10
C LEU A 148 -0.58 10.82 -5.60
N LYS A 149 0.04 9.99 -4.72
CA LYS A 149 0.09 10.26 -3.27
C LYS A 149 0.76 11.60 -2.95
N GLU A 150 1.68 12.06 -3.81
CA GLU A 150 2.35 13.35 -3.71
C GLU A 150 2.30 14.07 -5.06
N GLU A 151 1.08 14.19 -5.61
CA GLU A 151 0.80 14.71 -6.95
C GLU A 151 1.57 16.00 -7.28
N LYS A 152 1.52 17.00 -6.39
CA LYS A 152 2.20 18.30 -6.59
C LYS A 152 3.69 18.16 -6.83
N ARG A 153 4.35 17.20 -6.16
CA ARG A 153 5.79 16.94 -6.32
C ARG A 153 6.06 16.15 -7.59
N ASN A 154 5.14 15.24 -7.96
CA ASN A 154 5.37 14.23 -8.99
C ASN A 154 4.69 14.54 -10.34
N GLN A 155 4.06 15.71 -10.50
CA GLN A 155 3.25 16.07 -11.69
C GLN A 155 3.95 15.78 -13.02
N LYS A 156 5.23 16.17 -13.16
CA LYS A 156 6.01 15.92 -14.39
C LYS A 156 6.19 14.43 -14.69
N GLU A 157 6.47 13.64 -13.66
CA GLU A 157 6.70 12.20 -13.81
C GLU A 157 5.40 11.45 -14.08
N ILE A 158 4.29 11.87 -13.46
CA ILE A 158 2.95 11.36 -13.73
C ILE A 158 2.60 11.57 -15.20
N LEU A 159 2.74 12.80 -15.70
CA LEU A 159 2.43 13.14 -17.08
C LEU A 159 3.32 12.37 -18.06
N HIS A 160 4.63 12.32 -17.80
CA HIS A 160 5.57 11.56 -18.63
C HIS A 160 5.19 10.08 -18.70
N THR A 161 4.90 9.46 -17.55
CA THR A 161 4.52 8.05 -17.46
C THR A 161 3.18 7.78 -18.15
N ALA A 162 2.19 8.65 -17.97
CA ALA A 162 0.88 8.52 -18.60
C ALA A 162 0.96 8.61 -20.13
N ILE A 163 1.70 9.59 -20.66
CA ILE A 163 1.91 9.76 -22.11
C ILE A 163 2.69 8.58 -22.68
N GLN A 164 3.82 8.20 -22.07
CA GLN A 164 4.71 7.16 -22.59
C GLN A 164 4.00 5.81 -22.76
N TYR A 165 3.02 5.52 -21.90
CA TYR A 165 2.35 4.22 -21.85
C TYR A 165 0.85 4.30 -22.18
N GLY A 166 0.37 5.43 -22.73
CA GLY A 166 -1.01 5.59 -23.20
C GLY A 166 -2.09 5.44 -22.12
N LEU A 167 -1.80 5.85 -20.88
CA LEU A 167 -2.80 5.90 -19.81
C LEU A 167 -3.55 7.23 -19.87
N VAL A 168 -4.88 7.16 -20.07
CA VAL A 168 -5.76 8.31 -19.80
C VAL A 168 -5.89 8.41 -18.29
N THR A 169 -5.36 9.49 -17.73
CA THR A 169 -5.52 9.86 -16.33
C THR A 169 -6.44 11.08 -16.30
N ASP A 170 -7.53 11.01 -15.53
CA ASP A 170 -8.48 12.12 -15.33
C ASP A 170 -7.86 13.27 -14.52
#